data_AF-A0A956LES3-F1
#
_entry.id   AF-A0A956LES3-F1
#
_cell.length_a   1.000
_cell.length_b   1.000
_cell.length_c   1.000
_cell.angle_alpha   90.00
_cell.angle_beta   90.00
_cell.angle_gamma   90.00
#
_symmetry.space_group_name_H-M   'P 1'
#
loop_
_entity.id
_entity.type
_entity.pdbx_description
1 polymer ?
#
loop_
_entity_poly.entity_id
_entity_poly.type
_entity_poly.pdbx_seq_one_letter_code
_entity_poly.pdbx_strand_id
1 'polypeptide(L)'
;MAFQYQPGIYKTTKYLPGNEAQVGPNQLVLIRTDGDFAPASVLLPVQNLNNQWRFQMPGLHIPPASLNWGETLTKLPHEGFYRLTREFTFGETGRWLRNAIVQLGYTRGAEPILFIAQRRAPLVANDLFFSDKGVKIDFDQLDMIEPLAWYQEPEKKSAN
;
A
#
# COMPACT_ATOMS: atom_id res chain seq x y z
N MET A 1 -6.54 -27.89 1.57
CA MET A 1 -5.28 -27.37 0.97
C MET A 1 -4.80 -26.26 1.89
N ALA A 2 -3.52 -26.22 2.25
CA ALA A 2 -3.00 -25.13 3.09
C ALA A 2 -3.01 -23.82 2.31
N PHE A 3 -3.40 -22.72 2.95
CA PHE A 3 -3.33 -21.38 2.36
C PHE A 3 -1.91 -21.06 1.90
N GLN A 4 -1.78 -20.64 0.64
CA GLN A 4 -0.50 -20.21 0.09
C GLN A 4 -0.31 -18.72 0.30
N TYR A 5 0.61 -18.35 1.17
CA TYR A 5 0.99 -16.96 1.35
C TYR A 5 1.64 -16.42 0.06
N GLN A 6 1.16 -15.27 -0.38
CA GLN A 6 1.78 -14.50 -1.45
C GLN A 6 2.42 -13.25 -0.87
N PRO A 7 3.63 -12.87 -1.29
CA PRO A 7 4.21 -11.59 -0.90
C PRO A 7 3.31 -10.42 -1.28
N GLY A 8 3.29 -9.40 -0.43
CA GLY A 8 2.54 -8.17 -0.70
C GLY A 8 1.94 -7.56 0.55
N ILE A 9 1.16 -6.50 0.34
CA ILE A 9 0.53 -5.73 1.40
C ILE A 9 -0.87 -6.27 1.67
N TYR A 10 -1.22 -6.40 2.94
CA TYR A 10 -2.50 -6.96 3.38
C TYR A 10 -3.13 -6.11 4.49
N LYS A 11 -4.45 -6.21 4.59
CA LYS A 11 -5.22 -5.80 5.75
C LYS A 11 -5.53 -7.01 6.62
N THR A 12 -5.23 -6.91 7.90
CA THR A 12 -5.59 -7.94 8.89
C THR A 12 -7.08 -7.85 9.24
N THR A 13 -7.72 -8.99 9.46
CA THR A 13 -9.13 -9.06 9.91
C THR A 13 -9.27 -9.76 11.26
N LYS A 14 -8.25 -10.47 11.71
CA LYS A 14 -8.15 -11.14 13.01
C LYS A 14 -6.79 -10.90 13.63
N TYR A 15 -6.71 -11.10 14.95
CA TYR A 15 -5.45 -11.14 15.66
C TYR A 15 -4.53 -12.25 15.12
N LEU A 16 -3.22 -12.00 15.08
CA LEU A 16 -2.24 -13.02 14.74
C LEU A 16 -2.03 -13.95 15.95
N PRO A 17 -2.25 -15.26 15.83
CA PRO A 17 -2.03 -16.18 16.94
C PRO A 17 -0.57 -16.15 17.43
N GLY A 18 -0.39 -16.11 18.74
CA GLY A 18 0.91 -16.02 19.41
C GLY A 18 1.56 -14.63 19.37
N ASN A 19 0.95 -13.66 18.67
CA ASN A 19 1.43 -12.27 18.56
C ASN A 19 0.25 -11.28 18.67
N GLU A 20 -0.78 -11.62 19.45
CA GLU A 20 -2.04 -10.89 19.54
C GLU A 20 -1.86 -9.46 20.08
N ALA A 21 -0.83 -9.25 20.92
CA ALA A 21 -0.49 -7.93 21.45
C ALA A 21 0.05 -6.97 20.38
N GLN A 22 0.56 -7.49 19.26
CA GLN A 22 1.24 -6.70 18.23
C GLN A 22 0.41 -6.58 16.95
N VAL A 23 -0.27 -7.66 16.56
CA VAL A 23 -1.06 -7.72 15.32
C VAL A 23 -2.52 -7.94 15.67
N GLY A 24 -3.29 -6.86 15.55
CA GLY A 24 -4.75 -6.85 15.68
C GLY A 24 -5.46 -6.78 14.34
N PRO A 25 -6.80 -6.81 14.33
CA PRO A 25 -7.60 -6.56 13.13
C PRO A 25 -7.48 -5.10 12.66
N ASN A 26 -7.79 -4.86 11.38
CA ASN A 26 -7.73 -3.55 10.72
C ASN A 26 -6.34 -2.89 10.81
N GLN A 27 -5.30 -3.67 10.55
CA GLN A 27 -3.92 -3.17 10.47
C GLN A 27 -3.33 -3.48 9.10
N LEU A 28 -2.50 -2.56 8.61
CA LEU A 28 -1.67 -2.77 7.44
C LEU A 28 -0.47 -3.63 7.82
N VAL A 29 -0.21 -4.68 7.04
CA VAL A 29 0.96 -5.54 7.20
C VAL A 29 1.57 -5.87 5.84
N LEU A 30 2.87 -6.10 5.82
CA LEU A 30 3.57 -6.66 4.66
C LEU A 30 3.86 -8.14 4.94
N ILE A 31 3.45 -9.01 4.04
CA ILE A 31 3.81 -10.43 4.07
C ILE A 31 5.03 -10.64 3.17
N ARG A 32 6.04 -11.31 3.73
CA ARG A 32 7.19 -11.84 2.99
C ARG A 32 7.27 -13.36 3.15
N THR A 33 7.72 -14.03 2.10
CA THR A 33 7.78 -15.50 2.03
C THR A 33 9.15 -16.01 1.55
N ASP A 34 10.15 -15.14 1.49
CA ASP A 34 11.45 -15.44 0.87
C ASP A 34 12.51 -15.85 1.89
N GLY A 35 13.41 -16.77 1.49
CA GLY A 35 14.55 -17.20 2.31
C GLY A 35 14.15 -17.65 3.72
N ASP A 36 14.71 -16.98 4.72
CA ASP A 36 14.51 -17.25 6.16
C ASP A 36 13.09 -16.92 6.66
N PHE A 37 12.22 -16.34 5.81
CA PHE A 37 10.85 -15.96 6.18
C PHE A 37 9.79 -17.02 5.84
N ALA A 38 10.20 -18.23 5.47
CA ALA A 38 9.30 -19.33 5.19
C ALA A 38 8.58 -19.85 6.47
N PRO A 39 7.29 -20.22 6.39
CA PRO A 39 6.42 -20.16 5.21
C PRO A 39 5.91 -18.74 4.92
N ALA A 40 5.81 -17.88 5.93
CA ALA A 40 5.56 -16.44 5.79
C ALA A 40 5.94 -15.69 7.08
N SER A 41 6.35 -14.44 6.93
CA SER A 41 6.58 -13.51 8.04
C SER A 41 5.79 -12.22 7.84
N VAL A 42 5.27 -11.70 8.95
CA VAL A 42 4.43 -10.50 9.03
C VAL A 42 5.30 -9.33 9.47
N LEU A 43 5.46 -8.32 8.61
CA LEU A 43 6.21 -7.12 8.94
C LEU A 43 5.22 -5.98 9.23
N LEU A 44 5.49 -5.25 10.31
CA LEU A 44 4.66 -4.13 10.75
C LEU A 44 5.14 -2.80 10.16
N PRO A 45 4.23 -1.88 9.82
CA PRO A 45 4.58 -0.55 9.33
C PRO A 45 5.26 0.28 10.42
N VAL A 46 6.39 0.90 10.10
CA VAL A 46 7.16 1.73 11.05
C VAL A 46 7.12 3.21 10.70
N GLN A 47 7.29 3.53 9.42
CA GLN A 47 7.43 4.90 8.96
C GLN A 47 6.77 5.04 7.60
N ASN A 48 5.97 6.08 7.42
CA ASN A 48 5.44 6.43 6.11
C ASN A 48 6.31 7.55 5.52
N LEU A 49 6.88 7.31 4.34
CA LEU A 49 7.64 8.30 3.60
C LEU A 49 7.11 8.37 2.18
N ASN A 50 6.77 9.58 1.73
CA ASN A 50 6.22 9.82 0.39
C ASN A 50 5.01 8.93 0.09
N ASN A 51 4.08 8.80 1.06
CA ASN A 51 2.88 7.98 0.99
C ASN A 51 3.14 6.47 0.77
N GLN A 52 4.32 5.98 1.15
CA GLN A 52 4.68 4.57 1.13
C GLN A 52 5.19 4.13 2.49
N TRP A 53 4.70 2.99 2.97
CA TRP A 53 5.14 2.44 4.25
C TRP A 53 6.48 1.71 4.12
N ARG A 54 7.38 2.06 5.04
CA ARG A 54 8.52 1.23 5.42
C ARG A 54 8.07 0.26 6.51
N PHE A 55 8.57 -0.96 6.44
CA PHE A 55 8.21 -2.04 7.34
C PHE A 55 9.41 -2.48 8.20
N GLN A 56 9.14 -2.90 9.44
CA GLN A 56 10.17 -3.30 10.39
C GLN A 56 10.73 -4.69 10.08
N MET A 57 12.03 -4.85 10.34
CA MET A 57 12.70 -6.14 10.44
C MET A 57 13.27 -6.31 11.87
N PRO A 58 13.30 -7.52 12.45
CA PRO A 58 12.77 -8.77 11.90
C PRO A 58 11.24 -8.79 11.91
N GLY A 59 10.64 -9.55 10.99
CA GLY A 59 9.19 -9.79 10.95
C GLY A 59 8.74 -10.78 12.03
N LEU A 60 7.44 -10.84 12.27
CA LEU A 60 6.80 -11.81 13.17
C LEU A 60 6.52 -13.10 12.41
N HIS A 61 6.96 -14.23 12.96
CA HIS A 61 6.69 -15.53 12.38
C HIS A 61 5.24 -15.96 12.65
N ILE A 62 4.60 -16.53 11.63
CA ILE A 62 3.28 -17.14 11.79
C ILE A 62 3.47 -18.54 12.36
N PRO A 63 2.84 -18.88 13.51
CA PRO A 63 2.97 -20.21 14.09
C PRO A 63 2.56 -21.31 13.09
N PRO A 64 3.30 -22.44 12.99
CA PRO A 64 2.94 -23.54 12.08
C PRO A 64 1.53 -24.10 12.30
N ALA A 65 1.04 -24.05 13.55
CA ALA A 65 -0.32 -24.47 13.91
C ALA A 65 -1.42 -23.51 13.44
N SER A 66 -1.07 -22.31 12.95
CA SER A 66 -2.00 -21.23 12.61
C SER A 66 -1.77 -20.69 11.20
N LEU A 67 -1.22 -21.50 10.29
CA LEU A 67 -0.97 -21.07 8.90
C LEU A 67 -2.25 -20.70 8.13
N ASN A 68 -3.41 -21.21 8.54
CA ASN A 68 -4.71 -20.80 8.00
C ASN A 68 -5.12 -19.36 8.36
N TRP A 69 -4.41 -18.68 9.27
CA TRP A 69 -4.66 -17.26 9.56
C TRP A 69 -4.56 -16.39 8.30
N GLY A 70 -3.69 -16.75 7.36
CA GLY A 70 -3.54 -16.07 6.07
C GLY A 70 -4.83 -16.02 5.25
N GLU A 71 -5.72 -17.01 5.38
CA GLU A 71 -7.03 -17.03 4.70
C GLU A 71 -7.93 -15.87 5.12
N THR A 72 -7.65 -15.30 6.30
CA THR A 72 -8.41 -14.20 6.86
C THR A 72 -7.93 -12.84 6.35
N LEU A 73 -6.74 -12.79 5.74
CA LEU A 73 -6.15 -11.53 5.26
C LEU A 73 -6.85 -11.05 3.99
N THR A 74 -7.02 -9.74 3.89
CA THR A 74 -7.46 -9.10 2.65
C THR A 74 -6.24 -8.56 1.91
N LYS A 75 -5.94 -9.13 0.74
CA LYS A 75 -4.85 -8.66 -0.11
C LYS A 75 -5.17 -7.26 -0.65
N LEU A 76 -4.21 -6.35 -0.57
CA LEU A 76 -4.36 -4.99 -1.06
C LEU A 76 -3.49 -4.79 -2.32
N PRO A 77 -3.91 -3.91 -3.25
CA PRO A 77 -3.02 -3.37 -4.26
C PRO A 77 -1.75 -2.78 -3.61
N HIS A 78 -0.63 -2.87 -4.33
CA HIS A 78 0.62 -2.33 -3.80
C HIS A 78 0.58 -0.79 -3.81
N GLU A 79 1.23 -0.14 -2.85
CA GLU A 79 1.39 1.32 -2.88
C GLU A 79 2.17 1.75 -4.12
N GLY A 80 1.91 2.95 -4.64
CA GLY A 80 2.62 3.45 -5.81
C GLY A 80 1.76 4.30 -6.73
N PHE A 81 2.14 4.37 -8.00
CA PHE A 81 1.53 5.26 -8.98
C PHE A 81 0.53 4.53 -9.88
N TYR A 82 -0.62 5.17 -10.06
CA TYR A 82 -1.77 4.64 -10.77
C TYR A 82 -2.39 5.71 -11.65
N ARG A 83 -3.24 5.29 -12.59
CA ARG A 83 -4.17 6.16 -13.30
C ARG A 83 -5.60 5.85 -12.90
N LEU A 84 -6.46 6.85 -12.94
CA LEU A 84 -7.91 6.64 -12.86
C LEU A 84 -8.45 6.07 -14.19
N THR A 85 -9.20 4.99 -14.14
CA THR A 85 -9.86 4.36 -15.31
C THR A 85 -11.16 5.05 -15.68
N ARG A 86 -11.79 5.72 -14.71
CA ARG A 86 -13.02 6.53 -14.81
C ARG A 86 -12.87 7.83 -14.02
N GLU A 87 -13.87 8.70 -14.14
CA GLU A 87 -13.96 9.89 -13.30
C GLU A 87 -14.20 9.54 -11.84
N PHE A 88 -13.58 10.29 -10.93
CA PHE A 88 -13.76 10.15 -9.49
C PHE A 88 -14.25 11.47 -8.90
N THR A 89 -15.37 11.43 -8.20
CA THR A 89 -15.95 12.56 -7.49
C THR A 89 -15.87 12.33 -5.99
N PHE A 90 -15.56 13.39 -5.23
CA PHE A 90 -15.38 13.33 -3.79
C PHE A 90 -15.77 14.65 -3.12
N GLY A 91 -16.33 14.57 -1.92
CA GLY A 91 -16.93 15.72 -1.25
C GLY A 91 -18.05 16.36 -2.08
N GLU A 92 -18.29 17.65 -1.90
CA GLU A 92 -19.38 18.36 -2.57
C GLU A 92 -19.01 18.85 -3.99
N THR A 93 -17.73 19.14 -4.23
CA THR A 93 -17.26 19.75 -5.51
C THR A 93 -15.99 19.14 -6.07
N GLY A 94 -15.37 18.20 -5.36
CA GLY A 94 -14.12 17.57 -5.77
C GLY A 94 -14.35 16.61 -6.93
N ARG A 95 -13.56 16.74 -7.99
CA ARG A 95 -13.62 15.88 -9.17
C ARG A 95 -12.23 15.70 -9.76
N TRP A 96 -11.87 14.46 -10.04
CA TRP A 96 -10.69 14.08 -10.80
C TRP A 96 -11.11 13.38 -12.08
N LEU A 97 -10.53 13.82 -13.19
CA LEU A 97 -10.88 13.35 -14.52
C LEU A 97 -10.31 11.95 -14.77
N ARG A 98 -10.92 11.23 -15.72
CA ARG A 98 -10.37 9.99 -16.26
C ARG A 98 -8.91 10.19 -16.71
N ASN A 99 -8.06 9.20 -16.48
CA ASN A 99 -6.62 9.22 -16.71
C ASN A 99 -5.83 10.21 -15.83
N ALA A 100 -6.44 10.82 -14.81
CA ALA A 100 -5.65 11.53 -13.81
C ALA A 100 -4.63 10.57 -13.18
N ILE A 101 -3.40 11.05 -13.03
CA ILE A 101 -2.33 10.32 -12.35
C ILE A 101 -2.55 10.50 -10.85
N VAL A 102 -2.56 9.40 -10.13
CA VAL A 102 -2.74 9.37 -8.68
C VAL A 102 -1.68 8.48 -8.04
N GLN A 103 -1.35 8.75 -6.80
CA GLN A 103 -0.57 7.86 -5.96
C GLN A 103 -1.51 7.18 -4.96
N LEU A 104 -1.43 5.86 -4.87
CA LEU A 104 -2.09 5.07 -3.84
C LEU A 104 -1.14 4.91 -2.66
N GLY A 105 -1.63 5.27 -1.48
CA GLY A 105 -1.02 4.96 -0.19
C GLY A 105 -2.08 4.43 0.79
N TYR A 106 -1.65 3.97 1.96
CA TYR A 106 -2.56 3.48 3.00
C TYR A 106 -2.37 4.19 4.34
N THR A 107 -3.40 4.22 5.17
CA THR A 107 -3.22 4.47 6.61
C THR A 107 -2.58 3.27 7.30
N ARG A 108 -2.15 3.44 8.55
CA ARG A 108 -1.72 2.31 9.40
C ARG A 108 -2.85 1.28 9.61
N GLY A 109 -4.11 1.73 9.49
CA GLY A 109 -5.30 0.89 9.55
C GLY A 109 -5.67 0.20 8.23
N ALA A 110 -4.78 0.27 7.23
CA ALA A 110 -4.98 -0.22 5.87
C ALA A 110 -6.11 0.43 5.08
N GLU A 111 -6.52 1.66 5.43
CA GLU A 111 -7.49 2.43 4.65
C GLU A 111 -6.81 3.07 3.43
N PRO A 112 -7.33 2.89 2.21
CA PRO A 112 -6.73 3.45 1.01
C PRO A 112 -6.90 4.97 0.92
N ILE A 113 -5.85 5.64 0.45
CA ILE A 113 -5.81 7.07 0.22
C ILE A 113 -5.22 7.33 -1.17
N LEU A 114 -5.89 8.17 -1.94
CA LEU A 114 -5.39 8.65 -3.23
C LEU A 114 -4.87 10.08 -3.13
N PHE A 115 -3.71 10.32 -3.73
CA PHE A 115 -3.11 11.64 -3.86
C PHE A 115 -2.99 11.98 -5.34
N ILE A 116 -3.58 13.08 -5.81
CA ILE A 116 -3.54 13.46 -7.22
C ILE A 116 -2.22 14.14 -7.60
N ALA A 117 -1.68 13.78 -8.77
CA ALA A 117 -0.60 14.51 -9.41
C ALA A 117 -1.13 15.79 -10.06
N GLN A 118 -0.41 16.88 -9.86
CA GLN A 118 -0.78 18.21 -10.32
C GLN A 118 0.41 18.85 -11.02
N ARG A 119 0.09 19.73 -11.97
CA ARG A 119 1.05 20.62 -12.61
C ARG A 119 0.94 21.98 -11.95
N ARG A 120 2.07 22.63 -11.69
CA ARG A 120 2.06 23.97 -11.08
C ARG A 120 1.42 24.98 -12.04
N ALA A 121 0.75 25.97 -11.44
CA ALA A 121 0.22 27.13 -12.14
C ALA A 121 0.76 28.39 -11.41
N PRO A 122 1.65 29.19 -12.03
CA PRO A 122 2.22 29.02 -13.37
C PRO A 122 3.15 27.79 -13.49
N LEU A 123 3.42 27.35 -14.72
CA LEU A 123 4.35 26.26 -14.99
C LEU A 123 5.79 26.76 -14.83
N VAL A 124 6.45 26.33 -13.75
CA VAL A 124 7.83 26.76 -13.43
C VAL A 124 8.87 25.69 -13.83
N ALA A 125 8.48 24.41 -13.82
CA ALA A 125 9.32 23.29 -14.20
C ALA A 125 8.47 22.17 -14.85
N ASN A 126 9.13 21.23 -15.54
CA ASN A 126 8.50 20.06 -16.14
C ASN A 126 8.35 18.93 -15.12
N ASP A 127 7.81 19.25 -13.95
CA ASP A 127 7.56 18.31 -12.86
C ASP A 127 6.05 18.16 -12.59
N LEU A 128 5.67 16.95 -12.18
CA LEU A 128 4.38 16.71 -11.54
C LEU A 128 4.63 16.65 -10.04
N PHE A 129 3.82 17.37 -9.27
CA PHE A 129 3.83 17.28 -7.82
C PHE A 129 2.57 16.56 -7.35
N PHE A 130 2.68 15.72 -6.34
CA PHE A 130 1.52 15.09 -5.73
C PHE A 130 0.98 15.97 -4.61
N SER A 131 -0.35 16.07 -4.51
CA SER A 131 -0.99 16.82 -3.45
C SER A 131 -0.61 16.27 -2.07
N ASP A 132 -0.45 17.17 -1.10
CA ASP A 132 -0.32 16.84 0.33
C ASP A 132 -1.67 16.46 0.96
N LYS A 133 -2.78 16.74 0.27
CA LYS A 133 -4.15 16.42 0.68
C LYS A 133 -4.63 15.18 -0.05
N GLY A 134 -4.51 14.04 0.62
CA GLY A 134 -5.07 12.78 0.16
C GLY A 134 -6.58 12.70 0.35
N VAL A 135 -7.25 12.02 -0.57
CA VAL A 135 -8.66 11.66 -0.47
C VAL A 135 -8.75 10.19 -0.05
N LYS A 136 -9.38 9.93 1.09
CA LYS A 136 -9.71 8.55 1.49
C LYS A 136 -10.74 7.98 0.52
N ILE A 137 -10.54 6.73 0.12
CA ILE A 137 -11.49 6.00 -0.71
C ILE A 137 -11.89 4.70 -0.02
N ASP A 138 -12.99 4.12 -0.47
CA ASP A 138 -13.43 2.81 0.00
C ASP A 138 -12.74 1.69 -0.81
N PHE A 139 -12.73 0.47 -0.27
CA PHE A 139 -12.05 -0.67 -0.90
C PHE A 139 -12.67 -1.07 -2.24
N ASP A 140 -13.99 -0.93 -2.38
CA ASP A 140 -14.71 -1.19 -3.62
C ASP A 140 -14.34 -0.21 -4.73
N GLN A 141 -13.85 0.99 -4.37
CA GLN A 141 -13.38 2.00 -5.31
C GLN A 141 -11.95 1.71 -5.83
N LEU A 142 -11.24 0.71 -5.30
CA LEU A 142 -9.92 0.33 -5.82
C LEU A 142 -9.98 -0.27 -7.25
N ASP A 143 -11.18 -0.62 -7.73
CA ASP A 143 -11.40 -1.06 -9.11
C ASP A 143 -11.19 0.07 -10.15
N MET A 144 -11.20 1.33 -9.69
CA MET A 144 -11.12 2.50 -10.55
C MET A 144 -9.68 2.93 -10.85
N ILE A 145 -8.68 2.21 -10.31
CA ILE A 145 -7.26 2.50 -10.52
C ILE A 145 -6.57 1.40 -11.30
N GLU A 146 -5.66 1.79 -12.17
CA GLU A 146 -4.82 0.88 -12.93
C GLU A 146 -3.33 1.24 -12.73
N PRO A 147 -2.45 0.26 -12.48
CA PRO A 147 -1.03 0.53 -12.28
C PRO A 147 -0.43 1.27 -13.47
N LEU A 148 0.36 2.30 -13.18
CA LEU A 148 1.19 2.95 -14.19
C LEU A 148 2.62 2.41 -14.12
N ALA A 149 3.20 2.12 -15.28
CA ALA A 149 4.62 1.83 -15.38
C ALA A 149 5.40 3.16 -15.41
N TRP A 150 6.38 3.29 -14.50
CA TRP A 150 7.30 4.42 -14.45
C TRP A 150 8.71 3.91 -14.61
N TYR A 151 9.51 4.62 -15.41
CA TYR A 151 10.94 4.39 -15.39
C TYR A 151 11.49 4.95 -14.09
N GLN A 152 12.03 4.08 -13.25
CA GLN A 152 12.76 4.48 -12.07
C GLN A 152 14.24 4.62 -12.45
N GLU A 153 14.76 5.84 -12.35
CA GLU A 153 16.19 6.06 -12.52
C GLU A 153 16.97 5.24 -11.49
N PRO A 154 18.10 4.64 -11.89
CA PRO A 154 18.97 3.98 -10.93
C PRO A 154 19.49 5.01 -9.93
N GLU A 155 19.53 4.64 -8.65
CA GLU A 155 20.20 5.47 -7.65
C GLU A 155 21.64 5.73 -8.11
N LYS A 156 22.03 7.01 -8.17
CA LYS A 156 23.43 7.36 -8.34
C LYS A 156 24.16 6.87 -7.09
N LYS A 157 24.78 5.69 -7.16
CA LYS A 157 25.78 5.29 -6.18
C LYS A 157 26.86 6.36 -6.21
N SER A 158 26.91 7.19 -5.18
CA SER A 158 28.07 8.03 -4.92
C SER A 158 29.27 7.09 -4.86
N ALA A 159 30.18 7.21 -5.83
CA ALA A 159 31.47 6.54 -5.74
C ALA A 159 32.16 7.13 -4.51
N ASN A 160 32.18 6.36 -3.42
CA ASN A 160 33.11 6.57 -2.32
C ASN A 160 34.48 6.06 -2.73
#